data_AF-A0A024QI05-F1
#
_entry.id   AF-A0A024QI05-F1
#
_cell.length_a   1.000
_cell.length_b   1.000
_cell.length_c   1.000
_cell.angle_alpha   90.00
_cell.angle_beta   90.00
_cell.angle_gamma   90.00
#
_symmetry.space_group_name_H-M   'P 1'
#
loop_
_entity.id
_entity.type
_entity.pdbx_description
1 polymer ?
#
loop_
_entity_poly.entity_id
_entity_poly.type
_entity_poly.pdbx_seq_one_letter_code
_entity_poly.pdbx_strand_id
1 'polypeptide(L)'
;MVKFGIKDFETTLPNWAKHHKTVSLQVQRKYKDNDEIINANDSAINKIIQDEPSILKEKHERLFNFKTGKEREVIDYYLPIENKEYITPNFDYYSTGAINSKELAKVRLTFLIEEHTLKLEHHIHTEGPHSMNFGQLLAGSFGGVSDFIEDIAVKSESLKENGIVISEDKRYYNVVLVSDNGNFFNSDIAHDELVQSLVGIEIFEFDQEHKNNM
;
A
#
# COMPACT_ATOMS: atom_id res chain seq x y z
N MET A 1 9.53 18.84 -3.36
CA MET A 1 8.28 18.85 -4.15
C MET A 1 8.49 17.84 -5.26
N VAL A 2 7.56 16.89 -5.43
CA VAL A 2 7.66 15.78 -6.39
C VAL A 2 6.64 16.00 -7.50
N LYS A 3 7.03 15.84 -8.76
CA LYS A 3 6.12 16.02 -9.89
C LYS A 3 5.27 14.79 -10.14
N PHE A 4 3.97 15.01 -10.21
CA PHE A 4 3.00 14.02 -10.65
C PHE A 4 2.23 14.54 -11.85
N GLY A 5 1.75 13.65 -12.71
CA GLY A 5 0.91 14.06 -13.82
C GLY A 5 0.28 12.93 -14.60
N ILE A 6 -0.67 13.31 -15.43
CA ILE A 6 -1.38 12.44 -16.36
C ILE A 6 -1.76 13.24 -17.60
N LYS A 7 -1.45 12.70 -18.79
CA LYS A 7 -1.59 13.43 -20.06
C LYS A 7 -0.94 14.83 -19.95
N ASP A 8 -1.69 15.89 -20.25
CA ASP A 8 -1.23 17.29 -20.23
C ASP A 8 -1.35 17.97 -18.85
N PHE A 9 -1.83 17.26 -17.83
CA PHE A 9 -1.95 17.79 -16.47
C PHE A 9 -0.75 17.40 -15.60
N GLU A 10 -0.15 18.38 -14.94
CA GLU A 10 0.91 18.18 -13.96
C GLU A 10 0.62 18.96 -12.66
N THR A 11 1.05 18.38 -11.55
CA THR A 11 1.00 19.01 -10.23
C THR A 11 2.22 18.61 -9.41
N THR A 12 2.44 19.32 -8.29
CA THR A 12 3.52 19.01 -7.35
C THR A 12 2.96 18.61 -6.00
N LEU A 13 3.41 17.49 -5.48
CA LEU A 13 3.07 17.02 -4.14
C LEU A 13 4.26 17.19 -3.16
N PRO A 14 4.01 17.21 -1.84
CA PRO A 14 5.07 17.25 -0.85
C PRO A 14 6.00 16.03 -0.94
N ASN A 15 7.16 16.10 -0.28
CA ASN A 15 8.21 15.09 -0.41
C ASN A 15 7.81 13.68 0.03
N TRP A 16 6.76 13.51 0.85
CA TRP A 16 6.25 12.17 1.21
C TRP A 16 5.83 11.38 -0.03
N ALA A 17 5.29 12.07 -1.04
CA ALA A 17 4.76 11.46 -2.25
C ALA A 17 5.84 10.81 -3.13
N LYS A 18 7.13 11.09 -2.90
CA LYS A 18 8.26 10.60 -3.74
C LYS A 18 8.33 9.08 -3.83
N HIS A 19 7.77 8.38 -2.84
CA HIS A 19 7.79 6.93 -2.75
C HIS A 19 6.60 6.25 -3.42
N HIS A 20 5.61 7.01 -3.89
CA HIS A 20 4.44 6.46 -4.55
C HIS A 20 4.63 6.50 -6.06
N LYS A 21 4.40 5.36 -6.72
CA LYS A 21 4.36 5.28 -8.19
C LYS A 21 3.18 6.06 -8.75
N THR A 22 2.04 5.97 -8.07
CA THR A 22 0.79 6.66 -8.39
C THR A 22 0.17 7.23 -7.12
N VAL A 23 -0.46 8.39 -7.22
CA VAL A 23 -1.30 8.97 -6.16
C VAL A 23 -2.66 9.30 -6.75
N SER A 24 -3.72 9.22 -5.95
CA SER A 24 -5.09 9.49 -6.37
C SER A 24 -5.54 10.87 -5.89
N LEU A 25 -5.85 11.79 -6.80
CA LEU A 25 -6.44 13.09 -6.46
C LEU A 25 -7.96 12.99 -6.41
N GLN A 26 -8.59 13.46 -5.34
CA GLN A 26 -10.05 13.60 -5.32
C GLN A 26 -10.45 14.72 -6.28
N VAL A 27 -11.24 14.38 -7.30
CA VAL A 27 -11.62 15.32 -8.37
C VAL A 27 -13.12 15.55 -8.46
N GLN A 28 -13.93 14.67 -7.88
CA GLN A 28 -15.37 14.83 -7.87
C GLN A 28 -15.98 14.13 -6.66
N ARG A 29 -17.06 14.69 -6.12
CA ARG A 29 -17.94 14.06 -5.12
C ARG A 29 -19.37 14.10 -5.62
N LYS A 30 -20.05 12.95 -5.61
CA LYS A 30 -21.48 12.83 -5.91
C LYS A 30 -22.25 12.46 -4.64
N TYR A 31 -23.27 13.25 -4.30
CA TYR A 31 -24.20 12.93 -3.22
C TYR A 31 -25.31 12.01 -3.73
N LYS A 32 -25.53 10.88 -3.06
CA LYS A 32 -26.54 9.90 -3.51
C LYS A 32 -27.97 10.38 -3.31
N ASP A 33 -28.22 11.27 -2.37
CA ASP A 33 -29.56 11.65 -1.94
C ASP A 33 -30.20 12.76 -2.79
N ASN A 34 -29.41 13.54 -3.51
CA ASN A 34 -29.90 14.62 -4.38
C ASN A 34 -29.20 14.70 -5.75
N ASP A 35 -28.38 13.71 -6.10
CA ASP A 35 -27.54 13.69 -7.32
C ASP A 35 -26.66 14.94 -7.49
N GLU A 36 -26.38 15.68 -6.40
CA GLU A 36 -25.50 16.84 -6.43
C GLU A 36 -24.06 16.40 -6.70
N ILE A 37 -23.40 17.08 -7.65
CA ILE A 37 -22.03 16.80 -8.05
C ILE A 37 -21.16 18.03 -7.76
N ILE A 38 -20.12 17.83 -6.95
CA ILE A 38 -19.07 18.82 -6.70
C ILE A 38 -17.83 18.38 -7.46
N ASN A 39 -17.38 19.17 -8.43
CA ASN A 39 -16.17 18.92 -9.21
C ASN A 39 -14.99 19.75 -8.66
N ALA A 40 -13.78 19.26 -8.89
CA ALA A 40 -12.55 20.02 -8.70
C ALA A 40 -12.53 21.23 -9.63
N ASN A 41 -12.07 22.36 -9.10
CA ASN A 41 -12.01 23.63 -9.82
C ASN A 41 -10.73 23.73 -10.68
N ASP A 42 -10.55 22.77 -11.59
CA ASP A 42 -9.41 22.74 -12.53
C ASP A 42 -9.89 22.35 -13.93
N SER A 43 -9.71 23.24 -14.91
CA SER A 43 -10.18 23.02 -16.28
C SER A 43 -9.44 21.89 -17.01
N ALA A 44 -8.16 21.67 -16.70
CA ALA A 44 -7.38 20.61 -17.33
C ALA A 44 -7.83 19.23 -16.83
N ILE A 45 -8.04 19.10 -15.52
CA ILE A 45 -8.61 17.89 -14.91
C ILE A 45 -9.99 17.59 -15.50
N ASN A 46 -10.87 18.59 -15.55
CA ASN A 46 -12.22 18.42 -16.08
C ASN A 46 -12.23 17.95 -17.55
N LYS A 47 -11.30 18.45 -18.38
CA LYS A 47 -11.15 18.00 -19.76
C LYS A 47 -10.72 16.53 -19.83
N ILE A 48 -9.74 16.12 -19.02
CA ILE A 48 -9.29 14.72 -18.96
C ILE A 48 -10.44 13.77 -18.59
N ILE A 49 -11.25 14.17 -17.61
CA ILE A 49 -12.41 13.40 -17.17
C ILE A 49 -13.48 13.29 -18.26
N GLN A 50 -13.73 14.39 -19.00
CA GLN A 50 -14.69 14.38 -20.11
C GLN A 50 -14.22 13.47 -21.25
N ASP A 51 -12.94 13.52 -21.58
CA ASP A 51 -12.34 12.73 -22.66
C ASP A 51 -12.27 11.23 -22.29
N GLU A 52 -12.09 10.90 -21.00
CA GLU A 52 -11.95 9.52 -20.53
C GLU A 52 -12.56 9.29 -19.13
N PRO A 53 -13.90 9.18 -19.01
CA PRO A 53 -14.55 9.04 -17.70
C PRO A 53 -14.16 7.78 -16.93
N SER A 54 -13.76 6.70 -17.63
CA SER A 54 -13.35 5.43 -17.04
C SER A 54 -12.03 5.48 -16.27
N ILE A 55 -11.29 6.59 -16.37
CA ILE A 55 -10.04 6.78 -15.65
C ILE A 55 -10.26 7.00 -14.15
N LEU A 56 -11.47 7.39 -13.77
CA LEU A 56 -11.83 7.68 -12.40
C LEU A 56 -12.03 6.40 -11.60
N LYS A 57 -11.45 6.37 -10.40
CA LYS A 57 -11.70 5.34 -9.40
C LYS A 57 -12.73 5.86 -8.40
N GLU A 58 -13.81 5.11 -8.20
CA GLU A 58 -14.83 5.45 -7.22
C GLU A 58 -14.50 4.91 -5.83
N LYS A 59 -14.87 5.67 -4.81
CA LYS A 59 -14.82 5.28 -3.40
C LYS A 59 -16.15 5.66 -2.76
N HIS A 60 -16.83 4.70 -2.14
CA HIS A 60 -18.08 4.94 -1.43
C HIS A 60 -17.79 5.35 0.01
N GLU A 61 -18.33 6.50 0.42
CA GLU A 61 -18.06 7.09 1.71
C GLU A 61 -19.38 7.44 2.44
N ARG A 62 -19.31 7.45 3.77
CA ARG A 62 -20.41 7.93 4.62
C ARG A 62 -19.96 9.17 5.38
N LEU A 63 -20.59 10.30 5.07
CA LEU A 63 -20.35 11.55 5.76
C LEU A 63 -21.28 11.67 6.97
N PHE A 64 -20.70 11.95 8.13
CA PHE A 64 -21.47 12.22 9.35
C PHE A 64 -21.50 13.71 9.65
N ASN A 65 -22.69 14.29 9.75
CA ASN A 65 -22.85 15.68 10.18
C ASN A 65 -22.99 15.75 11.70
N PHE A 66 -21.91 16.11 12.39
CA PHE A 66 -21.88 16.23 13.86
C PHE A 66 -22.90 17.22 14.44
N LYS A 67 -23.34 18.23 13.68
CA LYS A 67 -24.32 19.22 14.16
C LYS A 67 -25.76 18.69 14.09
N THR A 68 -26.07 17.86 13.11
CA THR A 68 -27.44 17.38 12.86
C THR A 68 -27.63 15.91 13.22
N GLY A 69 -26.55 15.17 13.50
CA GLY A 69 -26.56 13.73 13.76
C GLY A 69 -26.95 12.87 12.55
N LYS A 70 -26.98 13.45 11.34
CA LYS A 70 -27.40 12.76 10.13
C LYS A 70 -26.21 12.22 9.35
N GLU A 71 -26.38 11.01 8.86
CA GLU A 71 -25.47 10.37 7.90
C GLU A 71 -25.90 10.67 6.46
N ARG A 72 -24.92 10.77 5.56
CA ARG A 72 -25.13 10.99 4.13
C ARG A 72 -24.15 10.13 3.33
N GLU A 73 -24.67 9.34 2.39
CA GLU A 73 -23.82 8.55 1.49
C GLU A 73 -23.34 9.40 0.32
N VAL A 74 -22.04 9.30 0.02
CA VAL A 74 -21.41 9.96 -1.12
C VAL A 74 -20.55 8.98 -1.92
N ILE A 75 -20.31 9.31 -3.17
CA ILE A 75 -19.36 8.63 -4.05
C ILE A 75 -18.27 9.65 -4.38
N ASP A 76 -17.06 9.39 -3.92
CA ASP A 76 -15.88 10.17 -4.26
C ASP A 76 -15.19 9.55 -5.47
N TYR A 77 -14.86 10.38 -6.44
CA TYR A 77 -14.14 9.98 -7.64
C TYR A 77 -12.73 10.54 -7.57
N TYR A 78 -11.77 9.64 -7.79
CA TYR A 78 -10.35 9.95 -7.73
C TYR A 78 -9.69 9.76 -9.10
N LEU A 79 -8.88 10.73 -9.49
CA LEU A 79 -8.03 10.68 -10.67
C LEU A 79 -6.63 10.17 -10.26
N PRO A 80 -6.22 8.97 -10.68
CA PRO A 80 -4.86 8.50 -10.47
C PRO A 80 -3.89 9.33 -11.32
N ILE A 81 -2.84 9.85 -10.70
CA ILE A 81 -1.74 10.56 -11.34
C ILE A 81 -0.43 9.84 -11.07
N GLU A 82 0.47 9.84 -12.05
CA GLU A 82 1.73 9.11 -11.97
C GLU A 82 2.86 10.01 -11.52
N ASN A 83 3.73 9.50 -10.67
CA ASN A 83 4.96 10.17 -10.28
C ASN A 83 5.95 10.16 -11.46
N LYS A 84 6.26 11.35 -12.00
CA LYS A 84 7.13 11.53 -13.17
C LYS A 84 8.60 11.27 -12.87
N GLU A 85 8.96 11.21 -11.59
CA GLU A 85 10.30 11.00 -11.07
C GLU A 85 10.43 9.63 -10.39
N TYR A 86 9.43 8.75 -10.49
CA TYR A 86 9.45 7.45 -9.82
C TYR A 86 10.52 6.55 -10.42
N ILE A 87 11.52 6.22 -9.61
CA ILE A 87 12.47 5.19 -9.92
C ILE A 87 11.88 3.88 -9.43
N THR A 88 11.40 3.05 -10.36
CA THR A 88 10.96 1.69 -10.03
C THR A 88 12.11 0.99 -9.33
N PRO A 89 11.90 0.48 -8.09
CA PRO A 89 12.93 -0.28 -7.41
C PRO A 89 13.35 -1.45 -8.29
N ASN A 90 14.66 -1.57 -8.56
CA ASN A 90 15.19 -2.72 -9.26
C ASN A 90 15.38 -3.85 -8.24
N PHE A 91 14.58 -4.90 -8.37
CA PHE A 91 14.65 -6.08 -7.50
C PHE A 91 15.55 -7.19 -8.05
N ASP A 92 16.11 -7.03 -9.26
CA ASP A 92 16.96 -8.02 -9.93
C ASP A 92 18.23 -8.35 -9.14
N TYR A 93 18.67 -7.42 -8.27
CA TYR A 93 19.86 -7.57 -7.42
C TYR A 93 19.57 -8.16 -6.03
N TYR A 94 18.30 -8.38 -5.68
CA TYR A 94 17.95 -9.08 -4.45
C TYR A 94 17.99 -10.58 -4.73
N SER A 95 19.21 -11.12 -4.76
CA SER A 95 19.44 -12.55 -4.66
C SER A 95 20.11 -12.85 -3.34
N THR A 96 19.46 -13.63 -2.48
CA THR A 96 20.15 -14.48 -1.52
C THR A 96 20.00 -15.90 -2.04
N GLY A 97 21.08 -16.66 -2.05
CA GLY A 97 20.98 -18.03 -2.48
C GLY A 97 22.32 -18.64 -2.82
N ALA A 98 22.75 -19.60 -2.00
CA ALA A 98 23.67 -20.62 -2.48
C ALA A 98 22.89 -21.91 -2.74
N ILE A 99 23.45 -22.76 -3.60
CA ILE A 99 22.92 -24.10 -3.84
C ILE A 99 23.22 -24.94 -2.58
N ASN A 100 22.26 -25.73 -2.11
CA ASN A 100 22.36 -26.61 -0.93
C ASN A 100 22.53 -25.90 0.43
N SER A 101 21.91 -24.74 0.62
CA SER A 101 21.77 -24.11 1.93
C SER A 101 20.37 -24.28 2.54
N LYS A 102 20.31 -24.26 3.88
CA LYS A 102 19.14 -23.80 4.61
C LYS A 102 19.32 -22.30 4.84
N GLU A 103 18.31 -21.50 4.51
CA GLU A 103 18.38 -20.06 4.63
C GLU A 103 17.22 -19.56 5.48
N LEU A 104 17.55 -18.79 6.52
CA LEU A 104 16.60 -18.06 7.34
C LEU A 104 16.80 -16.56 7.08
N ALA A 105 15.79 -15.89 6.56
CA ALA A 105 15.81 -14.45 6.32
C ALA A 105 14.72 -13.76 7.14
N LYS A 106 15.09 -12.74 7.90
CA LYS A 106 14.12 -11.82 8.52
C LYS A 106 13.92 -10.62 7.60
N VAL A 107 12.69 -10.45 7.17
CA VAL A 107 12.29 -9.44 6.18
C VAL A 107 11.36 -8.44 6.84
N ARG A 108 11.60 -7.16 6.58
CA ARG A 108 10.74 -6.06 6.97
C ARG A 108 10.17 -5.39 5.73
N LEU A 109 8.85 -5.39 5.61
CA LEU A 109 8.11 -4.57 4.66
C LEU A 109 7.77 -3.24 5.33
N THR A 110 8.00 -2.14 4.61
CA THR A 110 7.69 -0.79 5.08
C THR A 110 6.65 -0.17 4.17
N PHE A 111 5.54 0.26 4.76
CA PHE A 111 4.40 0.87 4.08
C PHE A 111 4.23 2.32 4.55
N LEU A 112 3.87 3.22 3.63
CA LEU A 112 3.47 4.59 3.95
C LEU A 112 1.96 4.74 3.87
N ILE A 113 1.33 4.90 5.03
CA ILE A 113 -0.11 5.09 5.17
C ILE A 113 -0.32 6.52 5.65
N GLU A 114 -0.80 7.38 4.75
CA GLU A 114 -0.87 8.83 4.97
C GLU A 114 0.49 9.40 5.40
N GLU A 115 0.60 9.92 6.63
CA GLU A 115 1.83 10.43 7.23
C GLU A 115 2.55 9.42 8.13
N HIS A 116 2.01 8.21 8.25
CA HIS A 116 2.51 7.17 9.15
C HIS A 116 3.29 6.10 8.40
N THR A 117 4.23 5.48 9.12
CA THR A 117 5.01 4.34 8.62
C THR A 117 4.59 3.07 9.33
N LEU A 118 4.08 2.10 8.59
CA LEU A 118 3.83 0.75 9.08
C LEU A 118 5.00 -0.15 8.69
N LYS A 119 5.56 -0.86 9.67
CA LYS A 119 6.60 -1.87 9.46
C LYS A 119 6.04 -3.24 9.80
N LEU A 120 6.03 -4.14 8.82
CA LEU A 120 5.61 -5.52 8.97
C LEU A 120 6.82 -6.43 8.84
N GLU A 121 7.07 -7.25 9.85
CA GLU A 121 8.21 -8.16 9.88
C GLU A 121 7.77 -9.62 9.74
N HIS A 122 8.53 -10.41 9.00
CA HIS A 122 8.30 -11.83 8.83
C HIS A 122 9.60 -12.61 8.74
N HIS A 123 9.51 -13.89 9.07
CA HIS A 123 10.59 -14.84 8.92
C HIS A 123 10.32 -15.71 7.69
N ILE A 124 11.20 -15.63 6.71
CA ILE A 124 11.20 -16.52 5.55
C ILE A 124 12.19 -17.65 5.85
N HIS A 125 11.69 -18.88 5.89
CA HIS A 125 12.51 -20.09 6.01
C HIS A 125 12.49 -20.83 4.67
N THR A 126 13.66 -21.07 4.09
CA THR A 126 13.79 -21.81 2.84
C THR A 126 14.76 -22.97 3.00
N GLU A 127 14.39 -24.14 2.47
CA GLU A 127 15.27 -25.31 2.40
C GLU A 127 15.13 -25.97 1.02
N GLY A 128 16.25 -26.21 0.32
CA GLY A 128 16.21 -26.93 -0.95
C GLY A 128 17.44 -26.78 -1.84
N PRO A 129 17.46 -27.46 -3.00
CA PRO A 129 18.57 -27.41 -3.95
C PRO A 129 18.63 -26.11 -4.79
N HIS A 130 17.69 -25.19 -4.59
CA HIS A 130 17.59 -23.95 -5.38
C HIS A 130 17.57 -22.71 -4.50
N SER A 131 18.40 -21.73 -4.87
CA SER A 131 18.38 -20.36 -4.36
C SER A 131 17.01 -19.74 -4.58
N MET A 132 16.34 -19.28 -3.52
CA MET A 132 15.09 -18.55 -3.65
C MET A 132 15.41 -17.11 -4.08
N ASN A 133 15.08 -16.76 -5.32
CA ASN A 133 15.23 -15.38 -5.78
C ASN A 133 14.15 -14.51 -5.10
N PHE A 134 14.57 -13.50 -4.34
CA PHE A 134 13.65 -12.60 -3.63
C PHE A 134 12.75 -11.83 -4.59
N GLY A 135 13.23 -11.50 -5.79
CA GLY A 135 12.41 -11.00 -6.89
C GLY A 135 11.29 -11.97 -7.29
N GLN A 136 11.49 -13.29 -7.24
CA GLN A 136 10.43 -14.28 -7.50
C GLN A 136 9.45 -14.43 -6.35
N LEU A 137 9.92 -14.24 -5.11
CA LEU A 137 9.06 -14.22 -3.91
C LEU A 137 8.11 -13.02 -3.94
N LEU A 138 8.60 -11.85 -4.39
CA LEU A 138 7.82 -10.63 -4.50
C LEU A 138 6.97 -10.55 -5.78
N ALA A 139 7.42 -11.15 -6.89
CA ALA A 139 6.77 -11.08 -8.22
C ALA A 139 5.78 -12.21 -8.53
N GLY A 140 5.47 -13.12 -7.58
CA GLY A 140 4.26 -13.95 -7.67
C GLY A 140 4.44 -15.43 -7.99
N SER A 141 5.57 -16.06 -7.67
CA SER A 141 5.67 -17.55 -7.72
C SER A 141 5.36 -18.23 -6.37
N PHE A 142 5.42 -17.48 -5.27
CA PHE A 142 5.16 -17.94 -3.89
C PHE A 142 4.30 -16.92 -3.12
N GLY A 143 3.22 -16.44 -3.74
CA GLY A 143 2.20 -15.65 -3.04
C GLY A 143 2.38 -14.13 -3.00
N GLY A 144 3.57 -13.60 -3.30
CA GLY A 144 3.77 -12.17 -3.42
C GLY A 144 3.60 -11.39 -2.10
N VAL A 145 3.59 -10.06 -2.20
CA VAL A 145 3.43 -9.14 -1.05
C VAL A 145 2.08 -9.35 -0.35
N SER A 146 1.02 -9.70 -1.09
CA SER A 146 -0.33 -9.91 -0.53
C SER A 146 -0.36 -11.10 0.44
N ASP A 147 0.18 -12.25 0.03
CA ASP A 147 0.19 -13.44 0.90
C ASP A 147 1.07 -13.21 2.13
N PHE A 148 2.15 -12.44 2.01
CA PHE A 148 2.98 -12.04 3.15
C PHE A 148 2.23 -11.19 4.17
N ILE A 149 1.46 -10.20 3.69
CA ILE A 149 0.60 -9.35 4.53
C ILE A 149 -0.46 -10.23 5.22
N GLU A 150 -1.10 -11.12 4.48
CA GLU A 150 -2.13 -12.02 5.02
C GLU A 150 -1.55 -12.97 6.08
N ASP A 151 -0.38 -13.56 5.84
CA ASP A 151 0.28 -14.46 6.79
C ASP A 151 0.63 -13.73 8.09
N ILE A 152 1.08 -12.48 8.02
CA ILE A 152 1.32 -11.65 9.21
C ILE A 152 0.01 -11.35 9.94
N ALA A 153 -1.02 -10.92 9.20
CA ALA A 153 -2.32 -10.57 9.78
C ALA A 153 -3.04 -11.75 10.44
N VAL A 154 -2.79 -12.99 9.97
CA VAL A 154 -3.31 -14.22 10.56
C VAL A 154 -2.48 -14.67 11.76
N LYS A 155 -1.15 -14.54 11.70
CA LYS A 155 -0.22 -15.00 12.76
C LYS A 155 -0.05 -14.01 13.91
N SER A 156 -0.49 -12.76 13.76
CA SER A 156 -0.33 -11.73 14.80
C SER A 156 -1.15 -12.07 16.05
N GLU A 157 -0.49 -12.68 17.05
CA GLU A 157 -1.04 -12.87 18.39
C GLU A 157 -1.12 -11.52 19.12
N SER A 158 -2.27 -10.86 19.01
CA SER A 158 -2.62 -9.56 19.61
C SER A 158 -1.72 -8.40 19.17
N LEU A 159 -2.35 -7.32 18.68
CA LEU A 159 -1.67 -6.09 18.25
C LEU A 159 -0.92 -5.47 19.44
N LYS A 160 0.38 -5.75 19.55
CA LYS A 160 1.17 -5.36 20.73
C LYS A 160 1.44 -3.86 20.82
N GLU A 161 1.30 -3.09 19.72
CA GLU A 161 1.35 -1.62 19.69
C GLU A 161 1.19 -1.10 18.24
N ASN A 162 1.85 -1.76 17.28
CA ASN A 162 1.77 -1.51 15.84
C ASN A 162 1.47 -2.82 15.13
N GLY A 163 0.55 -2.84 14.18
CA GLY A 163 0.30 -4.04 13.37
C GLY A 163 -0.97 -3.97 12.54
N ILE A 164 -1.30 -5.13 11.96
CA ILE A 164 -2.47 -5.30 11.10
C ILE A 164 -3.24 -6.55 11.51
N VAL A 165 -4.55 -6.52 11.34
CA VAL A 165 -5.42 -7.69 11.44
C VAL A 165 -6.43 -7.67 10.30
N ILE A 166 -6.94 -8.84 9.91
CA ILE A 166 -8.00 -8.94 8.90
C ILE A 166 -9.31 -8.46 9.54
N SER A 167 -10.02 -7.56 8.87
CA SER A 167 -11.35 -7.10 9.32
C SER A 167 -12.36 -8.25 9.32
N GLU A 168 -13.46 -8.11 10.08
CA GLU A 168 -14.54 -9.11 10.10
C GLU A 168 -15.14 -9.37 8.72
N ASP A 169 -15.17 -8.35 7.85
CA ASP A 169 -15.71 -8.46 6.49
C ASP A 169 -14.68 -8.92 5.44
N LYS A 170 -13.41 -9.17 5.85
CA LYS A 170 -12.29 -9.69 5.05
C LYS A 170 -11.95 -8.90 3.78
N ARG A 171 -12.50 -7.69 3.62
CA ARG A 171 -12.20 -6.79 2.50
C ARG A 171 -11.17 -5.73 2.85
N TYR A 172 -10.91 -5.57 4.15
CA TYR A 172 -10.03 -4.56 4.68
C TYR A 172 -9.05 -5.19 5.68
N TYR A 173 -7.90 -4.54 5.80
CA TYR A 173 -7.03 -4.70 6.95
C TYR A 173 -7.34 -3.60 7.95
N ASN A 174 -7.59 -3.96 9.20
CA ASN A 174 -7.57 -2.99 10.28
C ASN A 174 -6.11 -2.75 10.67
N VAL A 175 -5.63 -1.54 10.45
CA VAL A 175 -4.26 -1.14 10.75
C VAL A 175 -4.24 -0.29 12.00
N VAL A 176 -3.42 -0.70 12.98
CA VAL A 176 -3.21 0.03 14.22
C VAL A 176 -1.77 0.49 14.29
N LEU A 177 -1.57 1.79 14.49
CA LEU A 177 -0.27 2.42 14.65
C LEU A 177 -0.25 3.34 15.87
N VAL A 178 0.83 3.29 16.64
CA VAL A 178 1.19 4.23 17.69
C VAL A 178 2.49 4.91 17.27
N SER A 179 2.43 6.22 17.09
CA SER A 179 3.62 7.02 16.76
C SER A 179 4.49 7.29 17.98
N ASP A 180 5.74 7.72 17.74
CA ASP A 180 6.74 7.97 18.80
C ASP A 180 6.30 9.05 19.81
N ASN A 181 5.41 9.95 19.42
CA ASN A 181 4.81 10.96 20.30
C ASN A 181 3.55 10.47 21.01
N GLY A 182 3.19 9.19 20.88
CA GLY A 182 2.06 8.54 21.53
C GLY A 182 0.70 8.74 20.84
N ASN A 183 0.65 9.30 19.63
CA ASN A 183 -0.61 9.38 18.89
C ASN A 183 -1.01 8.02 18.35
N PHE A 184 -2.31 7.75 18.39
CA PHE A 184 -2.90 6.51 17.93
C PHE A 184 -3.60 6.72 16.59
N PHE A 185 -3.28 5.87 15.62
CA PHE A 185 -3.91 5.79 14.31
C PHE A 185 -4.56 4.40 14.17
N ASN A 186 -5.84 4.38 13.83
CA ASN A 186 -6.59 3.16 13.57
C ASN A 186 -7.47 3.42 12.35
N SER A 187 -7.26 2.63 11.30
CA SER A 187 -7.96 2.79 10.04
C SER A 187 -8.17 1.44 9.35
N ASP A 188 -9.31 1.30 8.68
CA ASP A 188 -9.58 0.19 7.79
C ASP A 188 -9.07 0.53 6.38
N ILE A 189 -8.13 -0.28 5.89
CA ILE A 189 -7.44 -0.06 4.62
C ILE A 189 -7.77 -1.20 3.67
N ALA A 190 -8.17 -0.88 2.45
CA ALA A 190 -8.45 -1.89 1.44
C ALA A 190 -7.18 -2.68 1.11
N HIS A 191 -7.30 -3.98 0.82
CA HIS A 191 -6.13 -4.84 0.59
C HIS A 191 -5.21 -4.29 -0.51
N ASP A 192 -5.79 -3.90 -1.65
CA ASP A 192 -5.05 -3.33 -2.78
C ASP A 192 -4.35 -2.01 -2.44
N GLU A 193 -4.95 -1.20 -1.56
CA GLU A 193 -4.38 0.07 -1.11
C GLU A 193 -3.15 -0.16 -0.22
N LEU A 194 -3.23 -1.12 0.70
CA LEU A 194 -2.08 -1.49 1.53
C LEU A 194 -0.93 -2.00 0.67
N VAL A 195 -1.19 -2.86 -0.32
CA VAL A 195 -0.15 -3.33 -1.25
C VAL A 195 0.48 -2.18 -2.03
N GLN A 196 -0.33 -1.24 -2.53
CA GLN A 196 0.16 -0.05 -3.25
C GLN A 196 0.94 0.94 -2.38
N SER A 197 0.75 0.87 -1.06
CA SER A 197 1.45 1.71 -0.09
C SER A 197 2.85 1.19 0.28
N LEU A 198 3.29 0.04 -0.26
CA LEU A 198 4.61 -0.52 -0.01
C LEU A 198 5.70 0.41 -0.59
N VAL A 199 6.62 0.86 0.27
CA VAL A 199 7.70 1.77 -0.10
C VAL A 199 9.10 1.20 0.12
N GLY A 200 9.21 0.11 0.87
CA GLY A 200 10.52 -0.45 1.21
C GLY A 200 10.44 -1.90 1.62
N ILE A 201 11.50 -2.63 1.30
CA ILE A 201 11.72 -4.01 1.68
C ILE A 201 13.16 -4.10 2.18
N GLU A 202 13.33 -4.63 3.38
CA GLU A 202 14.62 -4.74 4.06
C GLU A 202 14.82 -6.18 4.52
N ILE A 203 15.98 -6.76 4.25
CA ILE A 203 16.46 -7.99 4.91
C ILE A 203 17.42 -7.53 5.99
N PHE A 204 17.04 -7.68 7.25
CA PHE A 204 17.84 -7.17 8.37
C PHE A 204 18.57 -8.26 9.15
N GLU A 205 18.23 -9.52 8.90
CA GLU A 205 18.95 -10.68 9.42
C GLU A 205 18.88 -11.81 8.39
N PHE A 206 20.02 -12.43 8.12
CA PHE A 206 20.14 -13.53 7.18
C PHE A 206 21.12 -14.55 7.75
N ASP A 207 20.65 -15.78 7.93
CA ASP A 207 21.46 -16.92 8.33
C ASP A 207 21.44 -17.99 7.24
N GLN A 208 22.59 -18.59 7.01
CA GLN A 208 22.81 -19.57 5.96
C GLN A 208 23.62 -20.75 6.49
N GLU A 209 22.97 -21.91 6.56
CA GLU A 209 23.63 -23.18 6.88
C GLU A 209 23.86 -23.99 5.61
N HIS A 210 25.12 -24.30 5.30
CA HIS A 210 25.43 -25.26 4.25
C HIS A 210 25.15 -26.68 4.74
N LYS A 211 24.39 -27.47 3.95
CA LYS A 211 24.35 -28.91 4.16
C LYS A 211 25.69 -29.50 3.74
N ASN A 212 26.55 -29.78 4.73
CA ASN A 212 27.69 -30.67 4.50
C ASN A 212 27.13 -32.04 4.10
N ASN A 213 27.38 -32.47 2.86
CA ASN A 213 27.12 -33.85 2.45
C ASN A 213 27.97 -34.76 3.35
N MET A 214 27.33 -35.43 4.31
CA MET A 214 27.81 -36.69 4.88
C MET A 214 27.26 -37.85 4.06
#